data_AF-A0A918PRD8-F1
#
_entry.id   AF-A0A918PRD8-F1
#
_cell.length_a   1.000
_cell.length_b   1.000
_cell.length_c   1.000
_cell.angle_alpha   90.00
_cell.angle_beta   90.00
_cell.angle_gamma   90.00
#
_symmetry.space_group_name_H-M   'P 1'
#
loop_
_entity.id
_entity.type
_entity.pdbx_description
1 polymer ?
#
loop_
_entity_poly.entity_id
_entity_poly.type
_entity_poly.pdbx_seq_one_letter_code
_entity_poly.pdbx_strand_id
1 'polypeptide(L)'
;MINNHLWLAAFPEPIPEAEAHIYWRMKDLPTPILDRALKHATHLHIGSWQDLHWQDGAEPGRCPALRISARMFYRGTIGDWKVPILDEPLRDELLAFYQPRPGDLPAEVADTEKLAAFLTAHLGWSLLCEEQPPPAQPE
;
A
#
# COMPACT_ATOMS: atom_id res chain seq x y z
N MET A 1 18.44 -0.48 13.18
CA MET A 1 17.73 -1.05 12.04
C MET A 1 16.42 -0.30 11.92
N ILE A 2 16.11 0.27 10.75
CA ILE A 2 14.85 0.98 10.53
C ILE A 2 13.77 -0.09 10.31
N ASN A 3 12.62 0.06 10.98
CA ASN A 3 11.46 -0.78 10.76
C ASN A 3 10.47 0.02 9.91
N ASN A 4 10.24 -0.45 8.69
CA ASN A 4 9.29 0.15 7.76
C ASN A 4 7.95 -0.55 7.98
N HIS A 5 6.87 0.23 8.02
CA HIS A 5 5.52 -0.29 8.18
C HIS A 5 4.77 -0.17 6.86
N LEU A 6 3.73 -0.99 6.69
CA LEU A 6 2.81 -0.82 5.57
C LEU A 6 1.38 -0.79 6.05
N TRP A 7 0.76 0.35 5.75
CA TRP A 7 -0.65 0.60 5.89
C TRP A 7 -1.29 0.68 4.50
N LEU A 8 -2.40 -0.04 4.32
CA LEU A 8 -3.26 0.15 3.17
C LEU A 8 -4.28 1.24 3.53
N ALA A 9 -4.33 2.30 2.73
CA ALA A 9 -5.30 3.37 2.86
C ALA A 9 -6.32 3.26 1.71
N ALA A 10 -7.58 2.97 2.06
CA ALA A 10 -8.68 2.88 1.11
C ALA A 10 -9.64 4.06 1.28
N PHE A 11 -9.98 4.75 0.19
CA PHE A 11 -10.89 5.90 0.20
C PHE A 11 -11.72 5.96 -1.09
N PRO A 12 -13.00 6.39 -1.01
CA PRO A 12 -13.92 6.32 -2.13
C PRO A 12 -13.68 7.37 -3.22
N GLU A 13 -13.00 8.48 -2.89
CA GLU A 13 -12.81 9.58 -3.82
C GLU A 13 -11.72 9.27 -4.87
N PRO A 14 -12.00 9.43 -6.18
CA PRO A 14 -10.96 9.38 -7.19
C PRO A 14 -10.03 10.58 -7.05
N ILE A 15 -8.73 10.35 -7.19
CA ILE A 15 -7.71 11.40 -7.11
C ILE A 15 -7.41 11.96 -8.50
N PRO A 16 -7.39 13.30 -8.67
CA PRO A 16 -6.96 13.90 -9.92
C PRO A 16 -5.56 13.46 -10.31
N GLU A 17 -5.35 13.18 -11.60
CA GLU A 17 -4.06 12.73 -12.14
C GLU A 17 -2.91 13.67 -11.77
N ALA A 18 -3.15 14.98 -11.74
CA ALA A 18 -2.14 15.96 -11.35
C ALA A 18 -1.64 15.74 -9.91
N GLU A 19 -2.54 15.43 -8.96
CA GLU A 19 -2.15 15.14 -7.58
C GLU A 19 -1.51 13.75 -7.45
N ALA A 20 -1.99 12.76 -8.20
CA ALA A 20 -1.34 11.45 -8.25
C ALA A 20 0.10 11.54 -8.78
N HIS A 21 0.33 12.32 -9.84
CA HIS A 21 1.67 12.58 -10.37
C HIS A 21 2.55 13.32 -9.35
N ILE A 22 1.99 14.28 -8.60
CA ILE A 22 2.70 14.93 -7.50
C ILE A 22 3.11 13.92 -6.43
N TYR A 23 2.16 13.13 -5.93
CA TYR A 23 2.39 12.15 -4.88
C TYR A 23 3.51 11.15 -5.24
N TRP A 24 3.45 10.61 -6.46
CA TRP A 24 4.41 9.60 -6.89
C TRP A 24 5.78 10.16 -7.26
N ARG A 25 5.86 11.39 -7.79
CA ARG A 25 7.08 11.91 -8.43
C ARG A 25 7.61 13.22 -7.85
N MET A 26 6.73 14.11 -7.37
CA MET A 26 7.06 15.47 -6.94
C MET A 26 6.69 15.65 -5.46
N LYS A 27 7.19 14.76 -4.61
CA LYS A 27 6.85 14.58 -3.18
C LYS A 27 6.92 15.85 -2.31
N ASP A 28 7.54 16.93 -2.79
CA ASP A 28 7.65 18.21 -2.09
C ASP A 28 6.52 19.20 -2.41
N LEU A 29 5.60 18.86 -3.33
CA LEU A 29 4.45 19.70 -3.69
C LEU A 29 3.17 19.24 -2.97
N PRO A 30 2.26 20.17 -2.63
CA PRO A 30 1.05 19.82 -1.90
C PRO A 30 0.06 19.03 -2.77
N THR A 31 -0.67 18.11 -2.13
CA THR A 31 -1.73 17.31 -2.75
C THR A 31 -3.04 17.45 -1.95
N PRO A 32 -3.67 18.63 -1.93
CA PRO A 32 -4.74 18.93 -0.97
C PRO A 32 -5.98 18.03 -1.07
N ILE A 33 -6.30 17.48 -2.25
CA ILE A 33 -7.40 16.53 -2.42
C ILE A 33 -6.99 15.17 -1.86
N LEU A 34 -5.80 14.70 -2.21
CA LEU A 34 -5.26 13.43 -1.71
C LEU A 34 -5.02 13.46 -0.20
N ASP A 35 -4.43 14.53 0.33
CA ASP A 35 -4.15 14.72 1.76
C ASP A 35 -5.45 14.65 2.56
N ARG A 36 -6.52 15.24 2.03
CA ARG A 36 -7.87 15.16 2.62
C ARG A 36 -8.41 13.74 2.54
N ALA A 37 -8.30 13.08 1.39
CA ALA A 37 -8.77 11.71 1.22
C ALA A 37 -8.06 10.75 2.19
N LEU A 38 -6.73 10.85 2.31
CA LEU A 38 -5.92 10.06 3.25
C LEU A 38 -6.31 10.33 4.71
N LYS A 39 -6.66 11.56 5.08
CA LYS A 39 -7.15 11.86 6.43
C LYS A 39 -8.46 11.13 6.78
N HIS A 40 -9.30 10.83 5.78
CA HIS A 40 -10.59 10.17 5.94
C HIS A 40 -10.60 8.71 5.49
N ALA A 41 -9.47 8.19 5.02
CA ALA A 41 -9.36 6.83 4.52
C ALA A 41 -9.53 5.78 5.62
N THR A 42 -10.07 4.62 5.25
CA THR A 42 -10.01 3.43 6.09
C THR A 42 -8.62 2.84 5.98
N HIS A 43 -7.97 2.58 7.12
CA HIS A 43 -6.60 2.07 7.14
C HIS A 43 -6.54 0.64 7.68
N LEU A 44 -5.64 -0.17 7.11
CA LEU A 44 -5.26 -1.47 7.64
C LEU A 44 -3.74 -1.60 7.66
N HIS A 45 -3.16 -1.83 8.84
CA HIS A 45 -1.76 -2.26 8.93
C HIS A 45 -1.65 -3.71 8.48
N ILE A 46 -0.76 -3.99 7.53
CA ILE A 46 -0.60 -5.32 6.93
C ILE A 46 0.79 -5.93 7.17
N GLY A 47 1.68 -5.22 7.86
CA GLY A 47 2.96 -5.76 8.29
C GLY A 47 4.08 -4.74 8.33
N SER A 48 5.28 -5.23 8.64
CA SER A 48 6.49 -4.42 8.68
C SER A 48 7.69 -5.17 8.11
N TRP A 49 8.74 -4.45 7.73
CA TRP A 49 10.01 -5.05 7.29
C TRP A 49 11.21 -4.19 7.65
N GLN A 50 12.37 -4.82 7.64
CA GLN A 50 13.67 -4.18 7.85
C GLN A 50 14.44 -4.03 6.55
N ASP A 51 15.45 -3.17 6.53
CA ASP A 51 16.28 -2.88 5.33
C ASP A 51 16.88 -4.13 4.67
N LEU A 52 17.14 -5.20 5.44
CA LEU A 52 17.63 -6.48 4.91
C LEU A 52 16.68 -7.11 3.86
N HIS A 53 15.39 -6.76 3.90
CA HIS A 53 14.39 -7.27 2.95
C HIS A 53 14.49 -6.58 1.57
N TRP A 54 15.23 -5.47 1.46
CA TRP A 54 15.43 -4.69 0.25
C TRP A 54 16.70 -5.07 -0.55
N GLN A 55 17.50 -6.04 -0.09
CA GLN A 55 18.78 -6.37 -0.74
C GLN A 55 18.57 -6.85 -2.20
N ASP A 56 19.33 -6.26 -3.13
CA ASP A 56 19.30 -6.61 -4.55
C ASP A 56 19.62 -8.10 -4.76
N GLY A 57 18.78 -8.80 -5.52
CA GLY A 57 18.88 -10.24 -5.79
C GLY A 57 17.96 -11.14 -4.94
N ALA A 58 17.27 -10.58 -3.94
CA ALA A 58 16.40 -11.32 -3.02
C ALA A 58 14.91 -11.19 -3.39
N GLU A 59 14.47 -11.70 -4.54
CA GLU A 59 13.06 -12.16 -4.65
C GLU A 59 12.75 -13.19 -3.54
N PRO A 60 13.62 -14.20 -3.29
CA PRO A 60 13.58 -14.95 -2.04
C PRO A 60 14.16 -14.07 -0.92
N GLY A 61 13.30 -13.65 0.02
CA GLY A 61 13.67 -12.81 1.16
C GLY A 61 12.69 -11.69 1.44
N ARG A 62 11.93 -11.25 0.42
CA ARG A 62 10.90 -10.22 0.59
C ARG A 62 9.73 -10.75 1.39
N CYS A 63 9.37 -10.06 2.47
CA CYS A 63 8.14 -10.38 3.19
C CYS A 63 6.89 -9.99 2.37
N PRO A 64 5.71 -10.54 2.71
CA PRO A 64 4.43 -10.20 2.08
C PRO A 64 4.17 -8.70 1.92
N ALA A 65 4.39 -7.91 2.98
CA ALA A 65 4.12 -6.48 2.98
C ALA A 65 5.01 -5.74 1.96
N LEU A 66 6.31 -6.04 1.91
CA LEU A 66 7.22 -5.43 0.95
C LEU A 66 6.84 -5.76 -0.50
N ARG A 67 6.39 -6.98 -0.78
CA ARG A 67 5.90 -7.37 -2.12
C ARG A 67 4.70 -6.52 -2.55
N ILE A 68 3.74 -6.32 -1.65
CA ILE A 68 2.57 -5.46 -1.90
C ILE A 68 2.99 -4.01 -2.14
N SER A 69 3.87 -3.46 -1.28
CA SER A 69 4.38 -2.10 -1.42
C SER A 69 5.02 -1.87 -2.79
N ALA A 70 5.95 -2.75 -3.19
CA ALA A 70 6.60 -2.69 -4.49
C ALA A 70 5.59 -2.81 -5.65
N ARG A 71 4.63 -3.74 -5.56
CA ARG A 71 3.61 -3.92 -6.60
C ARG A 71 2.74 -2.67 -6.77
N MET A 72 2.27 -2.09 -5.67
CA MET A 72 1.43 -0.90 -5.70
C MET A 72 2.18 0.31 -6.23
N PHE A 73 3.46 0.46 -5.87
CA PHE A 73 4.33 1.48 -6.46
C PHE A 73 4.42 1.33 -7.98
N TYR A 74 4.71 0.14 -8.50
CA TYR A 74 4.75 -0.07 -9.96
C TYR A 74 3.40 0.21 -10.63
N ARG A 75 2.29 -0.20 -10.02
CA ARG A 75 0.94 0.04 -10.58
C ARG A 75 0.58 1.52 -10.61
N GLY A 76 1.03 2.29 -9.63
CA GLY A 76 0.81 3.73 -9.55
C GLY A 76 1.73 4.54 -10.49
N THR A 77 2.92 4.03 -10.81
CA THR A 77 3.96 4.82 -11.50
C THR A 77 4.18 4.47 -12.97
N ILE A 78 3.85 3.25 -13.41
CA ILE A 78 4.03 2.85 -14.81
C ILE A 78 2.84 3.32 -15.67
N GLY A 79 3.14 4.07 -16.73
CA GLY A 79 2.17 4.57 -17.70
C GLY A 79 1.69 5.98 -17.36
N ASP A 80 0.75 6.09 -16.43
CA ASP A 80 -0.10 7.28 -16.29
C ASP A 80 -0.03 7.98 -14.91
N TRP A 81 0.89 7.58 -14.03
CA TRP A 81 1.07 8.19 -12.70
C TRP A 81 -0.25 8.38 -11.92
N LYS A 82 -0.99 7.30 -11.67
CA LYS A 82 -2.35 7.34 -11.11
C LYS A 82 -2.44 6.70 -9.73
N VAL A 83 -3.46 7.07 -8.96
CA VAL A 83 -3.83 6.30 -7.77
C VAL A 83 -4.57 5.04 -8.22
N PRO A 84 -4.10 3.82 -7.87
CA PRO A 84 -4.78 2.59 -8.26
C PRO A 84 -6.20 2.51 -7.70
N ILE A 85 -7.13 2.03 -8.52
CA ILE A 85 -8.46 1.62 -8.08
C ILE A 85 -8.40 0.13 -7.70
N LEU A 86 -8.96 -0.20 -6.54
CA LEU A 86 -9.11 -1.56 -6.03
C LEU A 86 -10.25 -2.27 -6.78
N ASP A 87 -9.90 -2.89 -7.91
CA ASP A 87 -10.79 -3.79 -8.64
C ASP A 87 -10.59 -5.25 -8.17
N GLU A 88 -11.47 -6.17 -8.61
CA GLU A 88 -11.36 -7.59 -8.26
C GLU A 88 -10.00 -8.20 -8.67
N PRO A 89 -9.47 -7.92 -9.88
CA PRO A 89 -8.13 -8.40 -10.25
C PRO A 89 -7.03 -7.91 -9.32
N LEU A 90 -7.04 -6.63 -8.92
CA LEU A 90 -6.06 -6.11 -7.96
C LEU A 90 -6.25 -6.76 -6.58
N ARG A 91 -7.48 -6.92 -6.09
CA ARG A 91 -7.74 -7.63 -4.82
C ARG A 91 -7.08 -9.01 -4.84
N ASP A 92 -7.37 -9.81 -5.87
CA ASP A 92 -6.89 -11.19 -5.96
C ASP A 92 -5.37 -11.23 -6.10
N GLU A 93 -4.79 -10.30 -6.85
CA GLU A 93 -3.34 -10.13 -6.96
C GLU A 93 -2.70 -9.80 -5.61
N LEU A 94 -3.25 -8.84 -4.85
CA LEU A 94 -2.72 -8.46 -3.54
C LEU A 94 -2.81 -9.62 -2.54
N LEU A 95 -3.90 -10.39 -2.55
CA LEU A 95 -4.03 -11.58 -1.70
C LEU A 95 -3.02 -12.66 -2.07
N ALA A 96 -2.73 -12.85 -3.35
CA ALA A 96 -1.71 -13.78 -3.82
C ALA A 96 -0.28 -13.32 -3.44
N PHE A 97 -0.01 -12.01 -3.48
CA PHE A 97 1.27 -11.46 -2.99
C PHE A 97 1.43 -11.58 -1.48
N TYR A 98 0.32 -11.57 -0.75
CA TYR A 98 0.32 -11.65 0.70
C TYR A 98 0.61 -13.06 1.24
N GLN A 99 0.40 -14.10 0.43
CA GLN A 99 0.71 -15.46 0.84
C GLN A 99 2.21 -15.62 1.18
N PRO A 100 2.55 -16.28 2.28
CA PRO A 100 3.94 -16.63 2.60
C PRO A 100 4.57 -17.45 1.47
N ARG A 101 5.85 -17.21 1.19
CA ARG A 101 6.63 -17.97 0.21
C ARG A 101 7.87 -18.60 0.85
N PRO A 102 8.35 -19.75 0.32
CA PRO A 102 9.63 -20.29 0.74
C PRO A 102 10.76 -19.26 0.56
N GLY A 103 11.54 -19.06 1.61
CA GLY A 103 12.64 -18.10 1.62
C GLY A 103 12.25 -16.68 2.07
N ASP A 104 10.99 -16.42 2.43
CA ASP A 104 10.61 -15.17 3.08
C ASP A 104 11.38 -14.98 4.38
N LEU A 105 11.96 -13.80 4.56
CA LEU A 105 12.60 -13.45 5.83
C LEU A 105 11.52 -13.17 6.88
N PRO A 106 11.80 -13.47 8.17
CA PRO A 106 10.85 -13.22 9.25
C PRO A 106 10.45 -11.75 9.33
N ALA A 107 9.14 -11.50 9.34
CA ALA A 107 8.55 -10.17 9.37
C ALA A 107 7.20 -10.21 10.11
N GLU A 108 6.79 -9.08 10.65
CA GLU A 108 5.43 -8.93 11.18
C GLU A 108 4.44 -8.96 10.02
N VAL A 109 3.41 -9.80 10.14
CA VAL A 109 2.31 -9.91 9.18
C VAL A 109 1.00 -9.81 9.94
N ALA A 110 0.05 -9.08 9.36
CA ALA A 110 -1.32 -9.07 9.82
C ALA A 110 -2.04 -10.37 9.44
N ASP A 111 -3.24 -10.51 9.97
CA ASP A 111 -4.14 -11.61 9.68
C ASP A 111 -4.64 -11.55 8.22
N THR A 112 -4.37 -12.61 7.46
CA THR A 112 -4.80 -12.77 6.06
C THR A 112 -6.31 -12.64 5.90
N GLU A 113 -7.11 -13.11 6.87
CA GLU A 113 -8.57 -12.98 6.81
C GLU A 113 -9.00 -11.52 6.95
N LYS A 114 -8.33 -10.75 7.82
CA LYS A 114 -8.57 -9.30 7.95
C LYS A 114 -8.21 -8.56 6.68
N LEU A 115 -7.10 -8.93 6.03
CA LEU A 115 -6.73 -8.35 4.74
C LEU A 115 -7.80 -8.65 3.68
N ALA A 116 -8.22 -9.90 3.55
CA ALA A 116 -9.24 -10.30 2.58
C ALA A 116 -10.58 -9.57 2.81
N ALA A 117 -11.02 -9.47 4.07
CA ALA A 117 -12.21 -8.72 4.43
C ALA A 117 -12.08 -7.24 4.08
N PHE A 118 -10.95 -6.61 4.41
CA PHE A 118 -10.68 -5.21 4.10
C PHE A 118 -10.70 -4.95 2.60
N LEU A 119 -9.99 -5.74 1.80
CA LEU A 119 -9.94 -5.52 0.35
C LEU A 119 -11.31 -5.76 -0.31
N THR A 120 -12.06 -6.75 0.17
CA THR A 120 -13.40 -7.04 -0.35
C THR A 120 -14.40 -5.95 -0.02
N ALA A 121 -14.34 -5.39 1.19
CA ALA A 121 -15.25 -4.33 1.63
C ALA A 121 -15.07 -3.01 0.88
N HIS A 122 -13.89 -2.77 0.30
CA HIS A 122 -13.54 -1.50 -0.36
C HIS A 122 -13.29 -1.66 -1.87
N LEU A 123 -13.89 -2.67 -2.51
CA LEU A 123 -13.85 -2.77 -3.98
C LEU A 123 -14.44 -1.51 -4.64
N GLY A 124 -13.79 -1.05 -5.70
CA GLY A 124 -14.11 0.18 -6.43
C GLY A 124 -13.52 1.46 -5.82
N TRP A 125 -12.88 1.38 -4.65
CA TRP A 125 -12.25 2.54 -4.00
C TRP A 125 -10.82 2.74 -4.50
N SER A 126 -10.28 3.94 -4.30
CA SER A 126 -8.85 4.18 -4.46
C SER A 126 -8.07 3.52 -3.32
N LEU A 127 -6.88 2.99 -3.62
CA LEU A 127 -6.03 2.29 -2.67
C LEU A 127 -4.58 2.77 -2.78
N LEU A 128 -3.99 3.18 -1.64
CA LEU A 128 -2.59 3.56 -1.52
C LEU A 128 -1.87 2.80 -0.40
N CYS A 129 -0.54 2.80 -0.50
CA CYS A 129 0.36 2.26 0.50
C CYS A 129 1.00 3.40 1.27
N GLU A 130 0.82 3.43 2.58
CA GLU A 130 1.40 4.44 3.47
C GLU A 130 2.40 3.79 4.43
N GLU A 131 3.54 4.44 4.62
CA GLU A 131 4.58 3.98 5.56
C GLU A 131 4.32 4.46 7.00
N GLN A 132 3.51 5.51 7.15
CA GLN A 132 3.14 6.07 8.44
C GLN A 132 1.76 5.57 8.87
N PRO A 133 1.52 5.43 10.19
CA PRO A 133 0.18 5.17 10.68
C PRO A 133 -0.78 6.29 10.29
N PRO A 134 -2.09 6.02 10.25
CA PRO A 134 -3.08 7.06 10.03
C PRO A 134 -2.87 8.23 11.01
N PRO A 135 -3.05 9.48 10.56
CA PRO A 135 -2.98 10.61 11.47
C PRO A 135 -3.99 10.39 12.61
N ALA A 136 -3.54 10.60 13.85
CA ALA A 136 -4.41 10.51 15.01
C ALA A 136 -5.64 11.39 14.76
N GLN A 137 -6.83 10.79 14.74
CA GLN A 137 -8.05 11.58 14.61
C GLN A 137 -8.14 12.46 15.85
N PRO A 138 -8.26 13.79 15.71
CA PRO A 138 -8.61 14.62 16.85
C PRO A 138 -10.00 14.20 17.31
N GLU A 139 -10.11 13.89 18.61
CA GLU A 139 -11.38 13.60 19.31
C GLU A 139 -12.42 14.71 19.13
#